data_AF-A0A261DA36-F1
#
_entry.id   AF-A0A261DA36-F1
#
_cell.length_a   1.000
_cell.length_b   1.000
_cell.length_c   1.000
_cell.angle_alpha   90.00
_cell.angle_beta   90.00
_cell.angle_gamma   90.00
#
_symmetry.space_group_name_H-M   'P 1'
#
loop_
_entity.id
_entity.type
_entity.pdbx_description
1 polymer ?
#
loop_
_entity_poly.entity_id
_entity_poly.type
_entity_poly.pdbx_seq_one_letter_code
_entity_poly.pdbx_strand_id
1 'polypeptide(L)'
;MERLVWLESAITDLVRLRKFIDKNNPNAAKRVAEVIKKAVIELIEFPLIGKPVTNLIDYRDLYIRFGLSGYILRYRIYDDIAANI
;
A
#
# COMPACT_ATOMS: atom_id res chain seq x y z
N MET A 1 -1.80 -19.68 -0.05
CA MET A 1 -1.44 -18.74 -1.13
C MET A 1 -1.93 -17.37 -0.66
N GLU A 2 -1.03 -16.43 -0.44
CA GLU A 2 -1.41 -15.12 0.09
C GLU A 2 -2.14 -14.30 -0.97
N ARG A 3 -3.28 -13.71 -0.60
CA ARG A 3 -4.13 -12.93 -1.51
C ARG A 3 -4.11 -11.48 -1.07
N LEU A 4 -3.63 -10.60 -1.95
CA LEU A 4 -3.80 -9.16 -1.78
C LEU A 4 -5.20 -8.74 -2.18
N VAL A 5 -5.90 -8.05 -1.28
CA VAL A 5 -7.21 -7.44 -1.55
C VAL A 5 -7.11 -5.93 -1.34
N TRP A 6 -7.46 -5.17 -2.37
CA TRP A 6 -7.53 -3.71 -2.28
C TRP A 6 -8.92 -3.28 -1.82
N LEU A 7 -8.97 -2.34 -0.86
CA LEU A 7 -10.20 -1.61 -0.57
C LEU A 7 -10.50 -0.63 -1.70
N GLU A 8 -11.78 -0.40 -2.00
CA GLU A 8 -12.19 0.59 -3.01
C GLU A 8 -11.67 2.00 -2.69
N SER A 9 -11.62 2.35 -1.40
CA SER A 9 -11.01 3.60 -0.92
C SER A 9 -9.53 3.68 -1.27
N ALA A 10 -8.77 2.59 -1.09
CA ALA A 10 -7.35 2.54 -1.42
C ALA A 10 -7.12 2.69 -2.93
N ILE A 11 -7.95 2.07 -3.78
CA ILE A 11 -7.89 2.26 -5.23
C ILE A 11 -8.16 3.73 -5.59
N THR A 12 -9.17 4.33 -4.97
CA THR A 12 -9.52 5.74 -5.18
C THR A 12 -8.37 6.66 -4.80
N ASP A 13 -7.70 6.39 -3.68
CA ASP A 13 -6.54 7.17 -3.22
C ASP A 13 -5.35 7.07 -4.19
N LEU A 14 -5.06 5.88 -4.73
CA LEU A 14 -4.03 5.71 -5.75
C LEU A 14 -4.33 6.52 -7.02
N VAL A 15 -5.58 6.52 -7.47
CA VAL A 15 -6.02 7.29 -8.65
C VAL A 15 -5.88 8.79 -8.38
N ARG A 16 -6.33 9.26 -7.21
CA ARG A 16 -6.22 10.68 -6.82
C ARG A 16 -4.77 11.13 -6.72
N LEU A 17 -3.92 10.31 -6.09
CA LEU A 17 -2.48 10.56 -5.97
C LEU A 17 -1.83 10.73 -7.33
N ARG A 18 -2.04 9.76 -8.24
CA ARG A 18 -1.46 9.81 -9.58
C ARG A 18 -1.93 11.05 -10.34
N LYS A 19 -3.24 11.33 -10.34
CA LYS A 19 -3.82 12.52 -11.00
C LYS A 19 -3.27 13.83 -10.43
N PHE A 20 -3.05 13.90 -9.12
CA PHE A 20 -2.50 15.09 -8.47
C PHE A 20 -1.07 15.38 -8.95
N ILE A 21 -0.20 14.37 -8.98
CA ILE A 21 1.19 14.52 -9.42
C ILE A 21 1.25 14.82 -10.92
N ASP A 22 0.41 14.16 -11.72
CA ASP A 22 0.41 14.26 -13.19
C ASP A 22 0.19 15.69 -13.68
N LYS A 23 -0.60 16.49 -12.95
CA LYS A 23 -0.83 17.93 -13.25
C LYS A 23 0.46 18.74 -13.39
N ASN A 24 1.48 18.40 -12.60
CA ASN A 24 2.72 19.16 -12.55
C ASN A 24 3.91 18.38 -13.11
N ASN A 25 3.90 17.04 -13.00
CA ASN A 25 5.02 16.20 -13.43
C ASN A 25 4.54 14.79 -13.83
N PRO A 26 4.17 14.58 -15.11
CA PRO A 26 3.72 13.28 -15.60
C PRO A 26 4.75 12.15 -15.44
N ASN A 27 6.04 12.47 -15.52
CA ASN A 27 7.10 11.48 -15.31
C ASN A 27 7.18 11.04 -13.85
N ALA A 28 6.97 11.95 -12.90
CA ALA A 28 6.84 11.60 -11.49
C ALA A 28 5.58 10.76 -11.22
N ALA A 29 4.46 11.05 -11.90
CA ALA A 29 3.23 10.28 -11.78
C ALA A 29 3.39 8.83 -12.28
N LYS A 30 4.21 8.59 -13.31
CA LYS A 30 4.61 7.23 -13.72
C LYS A 30 5.50 6.57 -12.67
N ARG A 31 6.54 7.27 -12.20
CA ARG A 31 7.50 6.70 -11.23
C ARG A 31 6.85 6.32 -9.91
N VAL A 32 5.93 7.11 -9.37
CA VAL A 32 5.26 6.79 -8.09
C VAL A 32 4.45 5.49 -8.21
N ALA A 33 3.79 5.26 -9.35
CA ALA A 33 3.01 4.05 -9.58
C ALA A 33 3.93 2.81 -9.58
N GLU A 34 5.09 2.89 -10.23
CA GLU A 34 6.06 1.79 -10.24
C GLU A 34 6.67 1.54 -8.86
N VAL A 35 6.95 2.60 -8.09
CA VAL A 35 7.47 2.47 -6.71
C VAL A 35 6.43 1.80 -5.80
N ILE A 36 5.15 2.18 -5.91
CA ILE A 36 4.07 1.55 -5.14
C ILE A 36 3.89 0.07 -5.53
N LYS A 37 3.91 -0.25 -6.83
CA LYS A 37 3.84 -1.66 -7.29
C LYS A 37 4.95 -2.52 -6.69
N LYS A 38 6.19 -2.02 -6.67
CA LYS A 38 7.32 -2.74 -6.08
C LYS A 38 7.13 -2.97 -4.59
N ALA A 39 6.70 -1.94 -3.85
CA ALA A 39 6.41 -2.06 -2.42
C ALA A 39 5.30 -3.09 -2.15
N VAL A 40 4.30 -3.19 -3.03
CA VAL A 40 3.22 -4.19 -2.94
C VAL A 40 3.74 -5.60 -3.18
N ILE A 41 4.67 -5.79 -4.13
CA ILE A 41 5.31 -7.09 -4.37
C ILE A 41 6.11 -7.52 -3.13
N GLU A 42 6.92 -6.62 -2.58
CA GLU A 42 7.67 -6.86 -1.33
C GLU A 42 6.74 -7.16 -0.15
N LEU A 43 5.59 -6.49 -0.08
CA LEU A 43 4.58 -6.74 0.94
C LEU A 43 4.00 -8.15 0.86
N ILE A 44 3.73 -8.67 -0.35
CA ILE A 44 3.22 -10.03 -0.53
C ILE A 44 4.29 -11.07 -0.15
N GLU A 45 5.56 -10.80 -0.43
CA GLU A 45 6.67 -11.71 -0.07
C GLU A 45 6.95 -11.69 1.44
N PHE A 46 6.82 -10.51 2.07
CA PHE A 46 7.13 -10.30 3.47
C PHE A 46 6.01 -9.51 4.18
N PRO A 47 4.89 -10.13 4.56
CA PRO A 47 3.72 -9.43 5.12
C PRO A 47 4.00 -8.64 6.40
N LEU A 48 5.08 -8.95 7.13
CA LEU A 48 5.42 -8.28 8.39
C LEU A 48 6.36 -7.07 8.25
N ILE A 49 6.72 -6.65 7.02
CA ILE A 49 7.67 -5.53 6.79
C ILE A 49 7.15 -4.14 7.22
N GLY A 50 5.83 -3.96 7.26
CA GLY A 50 5.24 -2.73 7.77
C GLY A 50 5.50 -2.55 9.27
N LYS A 51 5.23 -1.37 9.80
CA LYS A 51 5.25 -1.13 11.26
C LYS A 51 3.82 -1.16 11.80
N PRO A 52 3.56 -1.78 12.96
CA PRO A 52 2.26 -1.67 13.62
C PRO A 52 1.85 -0.21 13.79
N VAL A 53 0.57 0.07 13.56
CA VAL A 53 0.03 1.43 13.68
C VAL A 53 -0.45 1.67 15.10
N THR A 54 0.05 2.72 15.73
CA THR A 54 -0.40 3.13 17.07
C THR A 54 -1.90 3.39 17.06
N ASN A 55 -2.63 2.84 18.04
CA ASN A 55 -4.09 2.96 18.22
C ASN A 55 -4.96 2.31 17.13
N LEU A 56 -4.38 1.51 16.23
CA LEU A 56 -5.14 0.80 15.19
C LEU A 56 -4.73 -0.68 15.18
N ILE A 57 -5.59 -1.50 15.80
CA ILE A 57 -5.38 -2.95 15.91
C ILE A 57 -5.33 -3.58 14.50
N ASP A 58 -4.39 -4.52 14.35
CA ASP A 58 -4.06 -5.30 13.15
C ASP A 58 -3.64 -4.49 11.92
N TYR A 59 -3.54 -3.17 12.04
CA TYR A 59 -3.03 -2.32 10.97
C TYR A 59 -1.52 -2.18 11.01
N ARG A 60 -0.95 -2.16 9.81
CA ARG A 60 0.48 -1.96 9.57
C ARG A 60 0.68 -0.90 8.50
N ASP A 61 1.66 -0.04 8.71
CA ASP A 61 2.08 0.99 7.78
C ASP A 61 3.42 0.59 7.13
N LEU A 62 3.40 0.39 5.81
CA LEU A 62 4.60 0.28 5.01
C LEU A 62 4.96 1.66 4.45
N TYR A 63 6.14 2.16 4.85
CA TYR A 63 6.65 3.45 4.38
C TYR A 63 7.33 3.30 3.02
N ILE A 64 6.79 3.99 2.03
CA ILE A 64 7.25 3.98 0.64
C ILE A 64 7.97 5.30 0.38
N ARG A 65 9.30 5.26 0.21
CA ARG A 65 10.09 6.46 -0.08
C ARG A 65 9.81 6.98 -1.50
N PHE A 66 9.42 8.24 -1.61
CA PHE A 66 9.23 8.94 -2.88
C PHE A 66 9.27 10.46 -2.67
N GLY A 67 10.06 11.18 -3.48
CA GLY A 67 10.24 12.62 -3.31
C GLY A 67 10.80 12.98 -1.93
N LEU A 68 10.28 14.04 -1.31
CA LEU A 68 10.77 14.56 -0.03
C LEU A 68 10.12 13.89 1.19
N SER A 69 8.89 13.37 1.07
CA SER A 69 8.10 12.91 2.22
C SER A 69 7.66 11.43 2.15
N GLY A 70 7.67 10.82 0.96
CA GLY A 70 7.15 9.46 0.76
C GLY A 70 5.64 9.33 0.92
N TYR A 71 5.19 8.08 0.88
CA TYR A 71 3.80 7.65 1.05
C TYR A 71 3.71 6.50 2.04
N ILE A 72 2.53 6.27 2.58
CA ILE A 72 2.24 5.15 3.46
C ILE A 72 1.23 4.23 2.77
N LEU A 73 1.57 2.95 2.66
CA LEU A 73 0.61 1.90 2.34
C LEU A 73 0.16 1.26 3.66
N ARG A 74 -1.09 1.54 4.05
CA ARG A 74 -1.70 0.97 5.24
C ARG A 74 -2.45 -0.31 4.88
N TYR A 75 -2.14 -1.41 5.55
CA TYR A 75 -2.73 -2.72 5.29
C TYR A 75 -3.01 -3.48 6.59
N ARG A 76 -3.72 -4.60 6.46
CA ARG A 76 -3.92 -5.58 7.51
C ARG A 76 -3.59 -6.97 6.96
N ILE A 77 -3.19 -7.86 7.85
CA ILE A 77 -3.04 -9.29 7.54
C ILE A 77 -4.29 -9.97 8.08
N TYR A 78 -4.97 -10.74 7.24
CA TYR A 78 -6.06 -11.59 7.66
C TYR A 78 -5.57 -13.03 7.57
N ASP A 79 -5.63 -13.75 8.68
CA ASP A 79 -5.54 -15.20 8.63
C ASP A 79 -6.86 -15.72 8.06
N ASP A 80 -6.78 -16.48 6.97
CA ASP A 80 -7.93 -17.23 6.45
C ASP A 80 -8.17 -18.41 7.40
N ILE A 81 -8.73 -18.12 8.58
CA ILE A 81 -9.22 -19.16 9.48
C ILE A 81 -10.52 -19.66 8.85
N ALA A 82 -10.40 -20.58 7.89
CA ALA A 82 -11.50 -21.45 7.56
C ALA A 82 -11.81 -22.27 8.81
N ALA A 83 -12.68 -21.75 9.66
CA ALA A 83 -13.34 -22.52 10.69
C ALA A 83 -14.22 -23.54 9.97
N ASN A 84 -13.65 -24.69 9.63
CA ASN A 84 -14.45 -25.89 9.43
C ASN A 84 -15.13 -26.20 10.76
N ILE A 85 -16.39 -25.80 10.86
CA ILE A 85 -17.35 -26.41 11.77
C ILE A 85 -17.93 -27.62 11.07
#